data_AF-A0A4R9BA05-F1
#
_entry.id   AF-A0A4R9BA05-F1
#
_cell.length_a   1.000
_cell.length_b   1.000
_cell.length_c   1.000
_cell.angle_alpha   90.00
_cell.angle_beta   90.00
_cell.angle_gamma   90.00
#
_symmetry.space_group_name_H-M   'P 1'
#
loop_
_entity.id
_entity.type
_entity.pdbx_description
1 polymer ?
#
loop_
_entity_poly.entity_id
_entity_poly.type
_entity_poly.pdbx_seq_one_letter_code
_entity_poly.pdbx_strand_id
1 'polypeptide(L)'
;MVREHEPAFVIVSGDARARELLLEDLAPESLDRVVEVPTHTRAAGASSEALDAEIDIRLEEELERDRQDVLARSATGGGRRGERGLGPVVHALQQAQVETLLLDPRRDERSLLALDGPPWIATEPGERLSTQVLDEVPAIEGLARAAVLTGARVLFLNPEPADPAAPRPEEEPAEPVAAVRWATGPDHP
;
A
#
# COMPACT_ATOMS: atom_id res chain seq x y z
N MET A 1 -13.16 -11.45 -17.39
CA MET A 1 -12.28 -11.71 -16.22
C MET A 1 -11.06 -10.78 -16.18
N VAL A 2 -9.96 -11.01 -16.91
CA VAL A 2 -8.75 -10.16 -16.78
C VAL A 2 -8.99 -8.69 -17.17
N ARG A 3 -9.69 -8.46 -18.29
CA ARG A 3 -10.06 -7.10 -18.74
C ARG A 3 -11.12 -6.41 -17.87
N GLU A 4 -11.83 -7.18 -17.06
CA GLU A 4 -12.98 -6.69 -16.29
C GLU A 4 -12.63 -6.43 -14.83
N HIS A 5 -11.78 -7.29 -14.25
CA HIS A 5 -11.39 -7.23 -12.84
C HIS A 5 -9.96 -6.74 -12.63
N GLU A 6 -9.19 -6.55 -13.71
CA GLU A 6 -7.80 -6.08 -13.69
C GLU A 6 -6.97 -6.69 -12.55
N PRO A 7 -6.93 -8.04 -12.43
CA PRO A 7 -6.22 -8.68 -11.33
C PRO A 7 -4.72 -8.38 -11.44
N ALA A 8 -4.05 -8.29 -10.30
CA ALA A 8 -2.58 -8.17 -10.26
C ALA A 8 -1.91 -9.36 -10.96
N PHE A 9 -2.40 -10.58 -10.70
CA PHE A 9 -1.98 -11.80 -11.38
C PHE A 9 -3.10 -12.85 -11.39
N VAL A 10 -2.97 -13.86 -12.26
CA VAL A 10 -3.87 -15.01 -12.38
C VAL A 10 -3.06 -16.28 -12.19
N ILE A 11 -3.38 -17.08 -11.17
CA ILE A 11 -2.69 -18.35 -10.94
C ILE A 11 -3.41 -19.49 -11.65
N VAL A 12 -2.63 -20.30 -12.37
CA VAL A 12 -3.12 -21.51 -13.04
C VAL A 12 -2.39 -22.73 -12.49
N SER A 13 -3.14 -23.64 -11.89
CA SER A 13 -2.64 -24.89 -11.31
C SER A 13 -3.41 -26.10 -11.85
N GLY A 14 -2.88 -27.31 -11.60
CA GLY A 14 -3.49 -28.57 -12.03
C GLY A 14 -2.63 -29.40 -12.98
N ASP A 15 -3.28 -30.31 -13.72
CA ASP A 15 -2.62 -31.22 -14.65
C ASP A 15 -1.92 -30.46 -15.79
N ALA A 16 -0.75 -30.95 -16.18
CA ALA A 16 0.10 -30.29 -17.18
C ALA A 16 -0.61 -30.12 -18.53
N ARG A 17 -1.37 -31.12 -18.98
CA ARG A 17 -2.08 -31.07 -20.26
C ARG A 17 -3.26 -30.11 -20.21
N ALA A 18 -4.00 -30.10 -19.11
CA ALA A 18 -5.12 -29.17 -18.92
C ALA A 18 -4.65 -27.72 -18.87
N ARG A 19 -3.51 -27.44 -18.23
CA ARG A 19 -2.91 -26.10 -18.16
C ARG A 19 -2.45 -25.62 -19.53
N GLU A 20 -1.74 -26.46 -20.28
CA GLU A 20 -1.29 -26.14 -21.64
C GLU A 20 -2.47 -25.73 -22.53
N LEU A 21 -3.54 -26.52 -22.52
CA LEU A 21 -4.76 -26.21 -23.29
C LEU A 21 -5.44 -24.90 -22.85
N LEU A 22 -5.43 -24.59 -21.55
CA LEU A 22 -5.97 -23.33 -21.05
C LEU A 22 -5.14 -22.14 -21.52
N LEU A 23 -3.81 -22.22 -21.44
CA LEU A 23 -2.90 -21.16 -21.87
C LEU A 23 -2.99 -20.88 -23.36
N GLU A 24 -3.16 -21.92 -24.19
CA GLU A 24 -3.35 -21.79 -25.63
C GLU A 24 -4.63 -21.03 -26.01
N ASP A 25 -5.67 -21.08 -25.16
CA ASP A 25 -6.97 -20.43 -25.39
C ASP A 25 -7.06 -19.02 -24.76
N LEU A 26 -6.06 -18.61 -23.98
CA LEU A 26 -6.04 -17.29 -23.34
C LEU A 26 -5.65 -16.18 -24.32
N ALA A 27 -6.30 -15.02 -24.17
CA ALA A 27 -5.92 -13.82 -24.88
C ALA A 27 -4.50 -13.37 -24.46
N PRO A 28 -3.69 -12.81 -25.38
CA PRO A 28 -2.31 -12.41 -25.09
C PRO A 28 -2.18 -11.48 -23.86
N GLU A 29 -3.13 -10.54 -23.68
CA GLU A 29 -3.08 -9.61 -22.54
C GLU A 29 -3.37 -10.29 -21.20
N SER A 30 -3.95 -11.49 -21.23
CA SER A 30 -4.15 -12.31 -20.03
C SER A 30 -2.89 -13.11 -19.69
N LEU A 31 -2.16 -13.58 -20.71
CA LEU A 31 -0.94 -14.38 -20.54
C LEU A 31 0.15 -13.65 -19.77
N ASP A 32 0.30 -12.34 -19.98
CA ASP A 32 1.29 -11.51 -19.26
C ASP A 32 1.08 -11.48 -17.74
N ARG A 33 -0.13 -11.84 -17.27
CA ARG A 33 -0.49 -11.88 -15.85
C ARG A 33 -0.59 -13.29 -15.30
N VAL A 34 -0.35 -14.33 -16.11
CA VAL A 34 -0.49 -15.72 -15.66
C VAL A 34 0.76 -16.17 -14.91
N VAL A 35 0.51 -16.82 -13.76
CA VAL A 35 1.50 -17.51 -12.95
C VAL A 35 1.16 -18.99 -12.95
N GLU A 36 2.02 -19.80 -13.55
CA GLU A 36 1.84 -21.25 -13.56
C GLU A 36 2.41 -21.89 -12.29
N VAL A 37 1.58 -22.67 -11.59
CA VAL A 37 2.02 -23.45 -10.42
C VAL A 37 2.01 -24.93 -10.76
N PRO A 38 3.19 -25.56 -10.93
CA PRO A 38 3.27 -26.97 -11.27
C PRO A 38 2.86 -27.85 -10.08
N THR A 39 1.63 -28.35 -10.11
CA THR A 39 1.12 -29.24 -9.08
C THR A 39 1.56 -30.68 -9.31
N HIS A 40 2.36 -31.25 -8.40
CA HIS A 40 2.66 -32.69 -8.41
C HIS A 40 1.59 -33.45 -7.61
N THR A 41 0.65 -34.08 -8.32
CA THR A 41 -0.56 -34.73 -7.78
C THR A 41 -0.35 -36.01 -6.95
N ARG A 42 0.88 -36.33 -6.50
CA ARG A 42 1.17 -37.65 -5.90
C ARG A 42 0.81 -37.79 -4.41
N ALA A 43 0.52 -36.70 -3.70
CA ALA A 43 0.03 -36.75 -2.32
C ALA A 43 -1.14 -35.80 -2.14
N ALA A 44 -2.26 -36.30 -1.62
CA ALA A 44 -3.41 -35.47 -1.27
C ALA A 44 -2.99 -34.43 -0.21
N GLY A 45 -3.11 -33.14 -0.51
CA GLY A 45 -2.75 -32.04 0.39
C GLY A 45 -1.52 -31.22 -0.04
N ALA A 46 -0.47 -31.88 -0.55
CA ALA A 46 0.78 -31.21 -0.97
C ALA A 46 0.59 -30.22 -2.13
N SER A 47 -0.47 -30.38 -2.91
CA SER A 47 -0.86 -29.47 -3.99
C SER A 47 -1.43 -28.14 -3.53
N SER A 48 -2.13 -28.12 -2.39
CA SER A 48 -2.76 -26.91 -1.85
C SER A 48 -1.71 -26.06 -1.16
N GLU A 49 -0.86 -26.66 -0.32
CA GLU A 49 0.21 -25.94 0.39
C GLU A 49 1.20 -25.28 -0.58
N ALA A 50 1.56 -25.96 -1.67
CA ALA A 50 2.42 -25.38 -2.70
C ALA A 50 1.75 -24.23 -3.47
N LEU A 51 0.43 -24.29 -3.63
CA LEU A 51 -0.34 -23.23 -4.27
C LEU A 51 -0.46 -22.01 -3.36
N ASP A 52 -0.80 -22.23 -2.09
CA ASP A 52 -0.91 -21.19 -1.07
C ASP A 52 0.44 -20.48 -0.87
N ALA A 53 1.54 -21.24 -0.82
CA ALA A 53 2.88 -20.68 -0.73
C ALA A 53 3.25 -19.80 -1.95
N GLU A 54 2.89 -20.22 -3.18
CA GLU A 54 3.12 -19.37 -4.35
C GLU A 54 2.26 -18.10 -4.30
N ILE A 55 0.99 -18.21 -3.90
CA ILE A 55 0.11 -17.05 -3.72
C ILE A 55 0.76 -16.04 -2.77
N ASP A 56 1.21 -16.50 -1.60
CA ASP A 56 1.82 -15.65 -0.58
C ASP A 56 3.09 -14.96 -1.11
N ILE A 57 3.96 -15.71 -1.81
CA ILE A 57 5.17 -15.15 -2.43
C ILE A 57 4.81 -14.05 -3.43
N ARG A 58 3.85 -14.28 -4.32
CA ARG A 58 3.45 -13.29 -5.34
C ARG A 58 2.78 -12.07 -4.74
N LEU A 59 1.94 -12.26 -3.72
CA LEU A 59 1.34 -11.13 -2.99
C LEU A 59 2.40 -10.27 -2.33
N GLU A 60 3.38 -10.88 -1.66
CA GLU A 60 4.46 -10.13 -1.00
C GLU A 60 5.34 -9.40 -2.02
N GLU A 61 5.65 -10.02 -3.16
CA GLU A 61 6.38 -9.36 -4.24
C GLU A 61 5.63 -8.14 -4.79
N GLU A 62 4.32 -8.24 -5.03
CA GLU A 62 3.51 -7.11 -5.50
C GLU A 62 3.44 -5.98 -4.45
N LEU A 63 3.22 -6.32 -3.18
CA LEU A 63 3.24 -5.33 -2.10
C LEU A 63 4.60 -4.66 -1.98
N GLU A 64 5.70 -5.41 -2.12
CA GLU A 64 7.03 -4.83 -2.07
C GLU A 64 7.30 -3.91 -3.26
N ARG A 65 6.88 -4.29 -4.48
CA ARG A 65 6.95 -3.39 -5.64
C ARG A 65 6.19 -2.08 -5.39
N ASP A 66 5.00 -2.17 -4.83
CA ASP A 66 4.19 -0.98 -4.49
C ASP A 66 4.88 -0.09 -3.44
N ARG A 67 5.47 -0.67 -2.39
CA ARG A 67 6.23 0.07 -1.37
C ARG A 67 7.44 0.77 -1.99
N GLN A 68 8.18 0.06 -2.84
CA GLN A 68 9.37 0.60 -3.52
C GLN A 68 9.01 1.73 -4.49
N ASP A 69 7.87 1.64 -5.21
CA ASP A 69 7.40 2.74 -6.07
C ASP A 69 7.13 4.02 -5.25
N VAL A 70 6.43 3.90 -4.12
CA VAL A 70 6.18 5.05 -3.22
C VAL A 70 7.49 5.65 -2.72
N LEU A 71 8.44 4.80 -2.28
CA LEU A 71 9.75 5.26 -1.82
C LEU A 71 10.53 5.95 -2.94
N ALA A 72 10.55 5.38 -4.14
CA ALA A 72 11.22 5.96 -5.31
C ALA A 72 10.64 7.33 -5.68
N ARG A 73 9.31 7.46 -5.72
CA ARG A 73 8.60 8.72 -5.97
C ARG A 73 8.89 9.79 -4.92
N SER A 74 9.17 9.40 -3.67
CA SER A 74 9.54 10.32 -2.59
C SER A 74 11.03 10.73 -2.60
N ALA A 75 11.90 9.93 -3.21
CA ALA A 75 13.35 10.15 -3.17
C ALA A 75 13.86 11.05 -4.31
N THR A 76 13.14 11.10 -5.44
CA THR A 76 13.53 11.93 -6.58
C THR A 76 13.21 13.40 -6.30
N GLY A 77 14.18 14.15 -5.78
CA GLY A 77 14.08 15.60 -5.49
C GLY A 77 13.86 16.54 -6.70
N GLY A 78 13.41 16.02 -7.85
CA GLY A 78 13.12 16.77 -9.07
C GLY A 78 11.75 16.50 -9.71
N GLY A 79 10.97 15.54 -9.20
CA GLY A 79 9.61 15.28 -9.69
C GLY A 79 8.67 15.22 -8.50
N ARG A 80 7.96 16.32 -8.23
CA ARG A 80 7.05 16.59 -7.09
C ARG A 80 5.89 15.55 -6.97
N ARG A 81 6.19 14.28 -6.81
CA ARG A 81 5.22 13.16 -6.79
C ARG A 81 5.30 12.34 -5.50
N GLY A 82 6.08 12.77 -4.52
CA GLY A 82 6.04 12.20 -3.19
C GLY A 82 6.45 13.17 -2.09
N GLU A 83 5.91 12.94 -0.91
CA GLU A 83 6.12 13.71 0.32
C GLU A 83 6.71 12.78 1.38
N ARG A 84 7.59 13.31 2.24
CA ARG A 84 8.21 12.55 3.33
C ARG A 84 8.21 13.36 4.62
N GLY A 85 7.88 12.68 5.72
CA GLY A 85 7.78 13.28 7.04
C GLY A 85 6.36 13.72 7.37
N LEU A 86 6.07 13.83 8.67
CA LEU A 86 4.72 14.09 9.17
C LEU A 86 4.10 15.37 8.57
N GLY A 87 4.78 16.51 8.63
CA GLY A 87 4.24 17.80 8.16
C GLY A 87 3.83 17.81 6.69
N PRO A 88 4.75 17.49 5.75
CA PRO A 88 4.43 17.44 4.32
C PRO A 88 3.31 16.44 3.99
N VAL A 89 3.30 15.28 4.63
CA VAL A 89 2.27 14.26 4.43
C VAL A 89 0.91 14.74 4.96
N VAL A 90 0.86 15.36 6.14
CA VAL A 90 -0.36 15.98 6.67
C VAL A 90 -0.87 17.02 5.67
N HIS A 91 -0.01 17.92 5.20
CA HIS A 91 -0.40 18.94 4.23
C HIS A 91 -1.00 18.33 2.95
N ALA A 92 -0.37 17.29 2.38
CA ALA A 92 -0.89 16.60 1.20
C ALA A 92 -2.25 15.92 1.45
N LEU A 93 -2.46 15.32 2.62
CA LEU A 93 -3.73 14.70 3.01
C LEU A 93 -4.84 15.74 3.20
N GLN A 94 -4.51 16.88 3.83
CA GLN A 94 -5.45 18.00 4.00
C GLN A 94 -5.98 18.53 2.64
N GLN A 95 -5.19 18.37 1.58
CA GLN A 95 -5.54 18.73 0.20
C GLN A 95 -6.07 17.56 -0.64
N ALA A 96 -6.28 16.37 -0.04
CA ALA A 96 -6.71 15.13 -0.71
C ALA A 96 -5.82 14.70 -1.90
N GLN A 97 -4.52 14.99 -1.82
CA GLN A 97 -3.56 14.77 -2.91
C GLN A 97 -2.89 13.39 -2.87
N VAL A 98 -2.94 12.73 -1.71
CA VAL A 98 -2.27 11.44 -1.54
C VAL A 98 -2.95 10.37 -2.38
N GLU A 99 -2.13 9.66 -3.15
CA GLU A 99 -2.52 8.47 -3.91
C GLU A 99 -2.32 7.23 -3.04
N THR A 100 -1.10 7.08 -2.53
CA THR A 100 -0.68 5.96 -1.68
C THR A 100 0.13 6.51 -0.52
N LEU A 101 -0.24 6.11 0.70
CA LEU A 101 0.42 6.44 1.95
C LEU A 101 1.15 5.21 2.48
N LEU A 102 2.42 5.37 2.78
CA LEU A 102 3.29 4.35 3.37
C LEU A 102 3.59 4.73 4.82
N LEU A 103 3.17 3.85 5.74
CA LEU A 103 3.26 4.05 7.19
C LEU A 103 4.15 2.99 7.85
N ASP A 104 4.78 3.37 8.94
CA ASP A 104 5.33 2.42 9.89
C ASP A 104 4.24 2.07 10.91
N PRO A 105 3.88 0.79 11.13
CA PRO A 105 2.86 0.41 12.10
C PRO A 105 3.29 0.62 13.56
N ARG A 106 4.58 0.90 13.81
CA ARG A 106 5.07 1.19 15.16
C ARG A 106 4.46 2.50 15.66
N ARG A 107 3.96 2.46 16.90
CA ARG A 107 3.42 3.64 17.57
C ARG A 107 4.53 4.69 17.74
N ASP A 108 4.20 5.93 17.42
CA ASP A 108 5.01 7.10 17.80
C ASP A 108 4.34 7.91 18.92
N GLU A 109 5.04 8.92 19.45
CA GLU A 109 4.55 9.81 20.52
C GLU A 109 3.76 11.04 20.00
N ARG A 110 3.73 11.25 18.69
CA ARG A 110 3.10 12.40 18.04
C ARG A 110 1.60 12.17 17.92
N SER A 111 0.83 13.24 18.04
CA SER A 111 -0.62 13.23 17.91
C SER A 111 -1.08 14.16 16.79
N LEU A 112 -2.30 13.91 16.29
CA LEU A 112 -3.01 14.74 15.35
C LEU A 112 -4.46 14.92 15.81
N LEU A 113 -5.07 16.03 15.41
CA LEU A 113 -6.49 16.26 15.60
C LEU A 113 -7.27 15.58 14.48
N ALA A 114 -8.14 14.65 14.83
CA ALA A 114 -9.10 14.08 13.89
C ALA A 114 -10.31 15.00 13.74
N LEU A 115 -10.67 15.34 12.51
CA LEU A 115 -11.76 16.28 12.21
C LEU A 115 -12.97 15.57 11.58
N ASP A 116 -14.16 16.16 11.73
CA ASP A 116 -15.43 15.64 11.20
C ASP A 116 -15.69 15.99 9.72
N GLY A 117 -14.86 16.84 9.13
CA GLY A 117 -14.88 17.23 7.73
C GLY A 117 -13.51 17.71 7.25
N PRO A 118 -13.38 18.25 6.02
CA PRO A 118 -12.13 18.80 5.53
C PRO A 118 -11.55 19.85 6.49
N PRO A 119 -10.24 19.86 6.75
CA PRO A 119 -9.20 19.08 6.07
C PRO A 119 -8.94 17.68 6.65
N TRP A 120 -9.91 17.11 7.37
CA TRP A 120 -9.96 15.77 8.00
C TRP A 120 -8.97 15.51 9.12
N ILE A 121 -7.81 16.15 9.07
CA ILE A 121 -6.76 16.13 10.09
C ILE A 121 -6.10 17.50 10.23
N ALA A 122 -5.58 17.78 11.41
CA ALA A 122 -4.78 18.97 11.70
C ALA A 122 -3.67 18.63 12.70
N THR A 123 -2.54 19.32 12.63
CA THR A 123 -1.49 19.25 13.65
C THR A 123 -1.80 20.11 14.87
N GLU A 124 -2.57 21.19 14.66
CA GLU A 124 -2.96 22.11 15.73
C GLU A 124 -4.37 22.69 15.51
N PRO A 125 -5.03 23.20 16.57
CA PRO A 125 -6.41 23.70 16.46
C PRO A 125 -6.62 24.87 15.49
N GLY A 126 -5.55 25.60 15.14
CA GLY A 126 -5.60 26.71 14.18
C GLY A 126 -5.87 26.26 12.74
N GLU A 127 -5.49 25.03 12.39
CA GLU A 127 -5.59 24.49 11.02
C GLU A 127 -6.97 23.93 10.67
N ARG A 128 -7.88 23.79 11.65
CA ARG A 128 -9.16 23.09 11.47
C ARG A 128 -10.19 23.82 10.59
N LEU A 129 -9.94 25.04 10.12
CA LEU A 129 -10.82 25.80 9.20
C LEU A 129 -12.34 25.68 9.49
N SER A 130 -12.77 26.07 10.70
CA SER A 130 -14.16 25.97 11.23
C SER A 130 -14.74 24.57 11.47
N THR A 131 -14.02 23.52 11.09
CA THR A 131 -14.39 22.11 11.30
C THR A 131 -14.27 21.70 12.76
N GLN A 132 -15.08 20.73 13.19
CA GLN A 132 -15.08 20.26 14.58
C GLN A 132 -13.97 19.24 14.79
N VAL A 133 -13.34 19.31 15.97
CA VAL A 133 -12.40 18.29 16.43
C VAL A 133 -13.21 17.16 17.04
N LEU A 134 -13.04 15.96 16.50
CA LEU A 134 -13.63 14.73 17.03
C LEU A 134 -12.83 14.23 18.23
N ASP A 135 -11.51 14.13 18.06
CA ASP A 135 -10.59 13.65 19.08
C ASP A 135 -9.14 14.03 18.74
N GLU A 136 -8.25 13.88 19.72
CA GLU A 136 -6.79 13.87 19.54
C GLU A 136 -6.32 12.41 19.49
N VAL A 137 -5.74 11.99 18.36
CA VAL A 137 -5.37 10.59 18.09
C VAL A 137 -3.87 10.46 17.82
N PRO A 138 -3.27 9.28 18.03
CA PRO A 138 -1.92 9.00 17.56
C PRO A 138 -1.75 9.34 16.07
N ALA A 139 -0.60 9.90 15.70
CA ALA A 139 -0.38 10.41 14.34
C ALA A 139 -0.66 9.36 13.26
N ILE A 140 -0.24 8.11 13.49
CA ILE A 140 -0.49 6.99 12.56
C ILE A 140 -2.00 6.76 12.30
N GLU A 141 -2.82 6.82 13.36
CA GLU A 141 -4.27 6.62 13.26
C GLU A 141 -4.94 7.78 12.52
N GLY A 142 -4.51 9.01 12.83
CA GLY A 142 -4.96 10.22 12.13
C GLY A 142 -4.64 10.18 10.64
N LEU A 143 -3.39 9.85 10.30
CA LEU A 143 -2.93 9.73 8.90
C LEU A 143 -3.69 8.64 8.15
N ALA A 144 -3.82 7.44 8.72
CA ALA A 144 -4.56 6.33 8.11
C ALA A 144 -6.04 6.68 7.90
N ARG A 145 -6.68 7.31 8.89
CA ARG A 145 -8.06 7.78 8.78
C ARG A 145 -8.23 8.80 7.66
N ALA A 146 -7.36 9.81 7.58
CA ALA A 146 -7.41 10.83 6.53
C ALA A 146 -7.21 10.22 5.14
N ALA A 147 -6.27 9.28 5.02
CA ALA A 147 -6.03 8.55 3.77
C ALA A 147 -7.30 7.82 3.30
N VAL A 148 -7.95 7.07 4.18
CA VAL A 148 -9.21 6.38 3.85
C VAL A 148 -10.32 7.36 3.46
N LEU A 149 -10.48 8.46 4.19
CA LEU A 149 -11.50 9.48 3.90
C LEU A 149 -11.27 10.24 2.58
N THR A 150 -10.03 10.27 2.08
CA THR A 150 -9.64 10.93 0.82
C THR A 150 -9.44 9.93 -0.34
N GLY A 151 -9.71 8.65 -0.09
CA GLY A 151 -9.58 7.57 -1.07
C GLY A 151 -8.14 7.22 -1.44
N ALA A 152 -7.18 7.51 -0.56
CA ALA A 152 -5.80 7.07 -0.70
C ALA A 152 -5.64 5.60 -0.25
N ARG A 153 -4.74 4.87 -0.91
CA ARG A 153 -4.33 3.53 -0.48
C ARG A 153 -3.36 3.64 0.70
N VAL A 154 -3.43 2.73 1.66
CA VAL A 154 -2.50 2.66 2.80
C VAL A 154 -1.68 1.38 2.71
N LEU A 155 -0.35 1.51 2.83
CA LEU A 155 0.62 0.42 2.88
C LEU A 155 1.46 0.55 4.14
N PHE A 156 1.96 -0.58 4.65
CA PHE A 156 2.85 -0.62 5.80
C PHE A 156 4.26 -1.05 5.38
N LEU A 157 5.29 -0.37 5.92
CA LEU A 157 6.71 -0.62 5.65
C LEU A 157 7.17 -2.00 6.13
N ASN A 158 6.69 -2.39 7.30
CA ASN A 158 6.99 -3.68 7.91
C ASN A 158 5.66 -4.39 8.16
N PRO A 159 5.27 -5.36 7.32
CA PRO A 159 4.22 -6.29 7.75
C PRO A 159 4.66 -6.97 9.06
N GLU A 160 3.70 -7.40 9.88
CA GLU A 160 3.99 -8.05 11.16
C GLU A 160 5.07 -9.13 10.99
N PRO A 161 6.03 -9.22 11.94
CA PRO A 161 7.05 -10.24 11.87
C PRO A 161 6.38 -11.61 11.83
N ALA A 162 6.91 -12.52 10.99
CA ALA A 162 6.39 -13.88 10.86
C ALA A 162 6.30 -14.62 12.20
N ASP A 163 7.16 -14.26 13.16
CA ASP A 163 7.02 -14.64 14.55
C ASP A 163 6.57 -13.43 15.40
N PRO A 164 5.34 -13.43 15.95
CA PRO A 164 4.84 -12.35 16.80
C PRO A 164 5.60 -12.25 18.13
N ALA A 165 6.35 -13.27 18.53
CA ALA A 165 7.22 -13.27 19.71
C ALA A 165 8.64 -12.78 19.43
N ALA A 166 9.00 -12.54 18.16
CA ALA A 166 10.31 -12.01 17.83
C ALA A 166 10.50 -10.61 18.44
N PRO A 167 11.67 -10.31 19.01
CA PRO A 167 11.96 -8.98 19.52
C PRO A 167 11.86 -7.98 18.38
N ARG A 168 11.03 -6.94 18.56
CA ARG A 168 10.96 -5.86 17.58
C ARG A 168 12.25 -5.05 17.62
N PRO A 169 12.75 -4.57 16.47
CA PRO A 169 13.87 -3.65 16.45
C PRO A 169 13.56 -2.43 17.32
N GLU A 170 14.53 -2.01 18.16
CA GLU A 170 14.43 -0.82 19.03
C GLU A 170 14.58 0.50 18.25
N GLU A 171 14.64 0.44 16.92
CA GLU A 171 14.78 1.59 16.05
C GLU A 171 13.54 2.49 16.10
N GLU A 172 13.76 3.80 15.91
CA GLU A 172 12.67 4.76 15.79
C GLU A 172 11.72 4.38 14.62
N PRO A 173 10.41 4.65 14.76
CA PRO A 173 9.48 4.47 13.65
C PRO A 173 9.92 5.27 12.43
N ALA A 174 9.84 4.68 11.24
CA ALA A 174 10.16 5.41 10.02
C ALA A 174 9.15 6.55 9.81
N GLU A 175 9.65 7.68 9.31
CA GLU A 175 8.80 8.81 8.92
C GLU A 175 7.79 8.39 7.84
N PRO A 176 6.54 8.89 7.90
CA PRO A 176 5.54 8.57 6.89
C PRO A 176 5.98 9.09 5.52
N VAL A 177 5.63 8.33 4.48
CA VAL A 177 5.94 8.68 3.09
C VAL A 177 4.66 8.60 2.28
N ALA A 178 4.42 9.56 1.39
CA ALA A 178 3.27 9.55 0.52
C ALA A 178 3.71 9.69 -0.94
N ALA A 179 3.04 8.96 -1.82
CA ALA A 179 3.00 9.26 -3.24
C ALA A 179 1.77 10.14 -3.50
N VAL A 180 1.93 11.25 -4.22
CA VAL A 180 0.83 12.19 -4.53
C VAL A 180 0.38 12.08 -5.97
N ARG A 181 -0.94 12.21 -6.18
CA ARG A 181 -1.61 12.16 -7.49
C ARG A 181 -1.20 13.33 -8.38
N TRP A 182 -1.01 14.51 -7.80
CA TRP A 182 -0.55 15.72 -8.47
C TRP A 182 0.25 16.60 -7.50
N ALA A 183 1.14 17.42 -8.03
CA ALA A 183 1.90 18.41 -7.27
C ALA A 183 1.13 19.73 -7.13
N THR A 184 1.39 20.49 -6.07
CA THR A 184 1.00 21.91 -5.99
C THR A 184 2.22 22.82 -5.96
N GLY A 185 2.15 23.93 -6.69
CA GLY A 185 3.21 24.94 -6.82
C GLY A 185 3.55 25.23 -8.29
N PRO A 186 3.89 26.49 -8.65
CA PRO A 186 4.22 26.84 -10.03
C PRO A 186 5.43 26.04 -10.52
N ASP A 187 5.42 25.68 -11.80
CA ASP A 187 6.61 25.14 -12.47
C ASP A 187 7.67 26.24 -12.49
N HIS A 188 8.65 26.14 -11.60
CA HIS A 188 9.85 26.96 -11.73
C HIS A 188 10.79 26.28 -12.74
N PRO A 189 11.13 26.96 -13.85
CA PRO A 189 12.11 26.49 -14.83
C PRO A 189 13.54 26.52 -14.27
#